data_AF-W5WB12-F1
#
_entry.id   AF-W5WB12-F1
#
_cell.length_a   1.000
_cell.length_b   1.000
_cell.length_c   1.000
_cell.angle_alpha   90.00
_cell.angle_beta   90.00
_cell.angle_gamma   90.00
#
_symmetry.space_group_name_H-M   'P 1'
#
loop_
_entity.id
_entity.type
_entity.pdbx_description
1 polymer ?
#
loop_
_entity_poly.entity_id
_entity_poly.type
_entity_poly.pdbx_seq_one_letter_code
_entity_poly.pdbx_strand_id
1 'polypeptide(L)'
;MSSPNRKRLKLTEMRDQALDSLGMEPGLELELDNGGVILVPNPLLLDEEAQSGLKDATEASALAKLLLGEEQHARLLAGGGRSTDVQLALVIMKEELAANPKLQMPTTS
;
A
#
# COMPACT_ATOMS: atom_id res chain seq x y z
N MET A 1 -30.45 1.17 30.99
CA MET A 1 -29.25 0.52 30.41
C MET A 1 -29.56 0.30 28.93
N SER A 2 -28.81 0.74 27.93
CA SER A 2 -27.43 1.18 27.81
C SER A 2 -27.33 2.16 26.64
N SER A 3 -26.66 3.29 26.81
CA SER A 3 -26.29 4.13 25.67
C SER A 3 -25.24 3.39 24.84
N PRO A 4 -25.34 3.35 23.50
CA PRO A 4 -24.34 2.68 22.68
C PRO A 4 -23.03 3.48 22.78
N ASN A 5 -21.99 2.82 23.28
CA ASN A 5 -20.64 3.37 23.38
C ASN A 5 -20.10 3.62 21.96
N ARG A 6 -20.31 4.82 21.42
CA ARG A 6 -19.68 5.24 20.16
C ARG A 6 -18.18 5.41 20.41
N LYS A 7 -17.38 4.40 20.05
CA LYS A 7 -15.92 4.52 20.05
C LYS A 7 -15.53 5.58 19.00
N ARG A 8 -14.90 6.67 19.44
CA ARG A 8 -14.26 7.66 18.56
C ARG A 8 -12.79 7.27 18.42
N LEU A 9 -12.36 7.00 17.20
CA LEU A 9 -10.99 6.65 16.85
C LEU A 9 -10.45 7.69 15.86
N LYS A 10 -9.14 7.95 15.88
CA LYS A 10 -8.54 8.70 14.77
C LYS A 10 -8.54 7.82 13.52
N LEU A 11 -8.67 8.45 12.34
CA LEU A 11 -8.67 7.73 11.07
C LEU A 11 -7.39 6.91 10.86
N THR A 12 -6.23 7.44 11.27
CA THR A 12 -4.96 6.71 11.23
C THR A 12 -5.01 5.45 12.09
N GLU A 13 -5.45 5.57 13.35
CA GLU A 13 -5.56 4.43 14.26
C GLU A 13 -6.56 3.37 13.76
N MET A 14 -7.64 3.81 13.12
CA MET A 14 -8.61 2.91 12.50
C MET A 14 -7.99 2.13 11.33
N ARG A 15 -7.16 2.78 10.50
CA ARG A 15 -6.46 2.15 9.37
C ARG A 15 -5.42 1.15 9.85
N ASP A 16 -4.63 1.52 10.85
CA ASP A 16 -3.62 0.63 11.44
C ASP A 16 -4.29 -0.60 12.07
N GLN A 17 -5.39 -0.42 12.81
CA GLN A 17 -6.18 -1.52 13.37
C GLN A 17 -6.82 -2.40 12.28
N ALA A 18 -7.25 -1.81 11.17
CA ALA A 18 -7.81 -2.57 10.06
C ALA A 18 -6.74 -3.45 9.40
N LEU A 19 -5.54 -2.92 9.16
CA LEU A 19 -4.42 -3.66 8.60
C LEU A 19 -3.94 -4.78 9.51
N ASP A 20 -3.79 -4.51 10.81
CA ASP A 20 -3.45 -5.51 11.83
C ASP A 20 -4.48 -6.64 11.88
N SER A 21 -5.77 -6.28 11.85
CA SER A 21 -6.87 -7.26 11.77
C SER A 21 -6.81 -8.10 10.50
N LEU A 22 -6.41 -7.52 9.37
CA LEU A 22 -6.22 -8.21 8.10
C LEU A 22 -4.92 -9.02 8.05
N GLY A 23 -4.02 -8.85 9.03
CA GLY A 23 -2.68 -9.45 9.04
C GLY A 23 -1.80 -8.91 7.92
N MET A 24 -1.95 -7.62 7.60
CA MET A 24 -1.24 -6.98 6.50
C MET A 24 -0.40 -5.82 7.02
N GLU A 25 0.73 -5.61 6.36
CA GLU A 25 1.61 -4.50 6.67
C GLU A 25 1.11 -3.20 5.99
N PRO A 26 1.49 -2.02 6.51
CA PRO A 26 1.15 -0.72 5.91
C PRO A 26 1.82 -0.48 4.55
N GLY A 27 2.78 -1.31 4.18
CA GLY A 27 3.44 -1.30 2.88
C GLY A 27 4.56 -2.33 2.81
N LEU A 28 5.25 -2.38 1.67
CA LEU A 28 6.42 -3.22 1.46
C LEU A 28 7.70 -2.36 1.53
N GLU A 29 8.62 -2.73 2.43
CA GLU A 29 9.92 -2.10 2.52
C GLU A 29 10.88 -2.71 1.49
N LEU A 30 11.52 -1.86 0.69
CA LEU A 30 12.56 -2.26 -0.26
C LEU A 30 13.89 -1.67 0.18
N GLU A 31 14.84 -2.53 0.51
CA GLU A 31 16.23 -2.16 0.72
C GLU A 31 16.91 -1.93 -0.64
N LEU A 32 17.56 -0.78 -0.77
CA LEU A 32 18.29 -0.34 -1.95
C LEU A 32 19.76 -0.77 -1.84
N ASP A 33 20.47 -0.86 -2.96
CA ASP A 33 21.88 -1.27 -2.99
C ASP A 33 22.80 -0.32 -2.20
N ASN A 34 22.37 0.92 -2.00
CA ASN A 34 23.08 1.90 -1.18
C ASN A 34 22.77 1.81 0.33
N GLY A 35 22.00 0.80 0.76
CA GLY A 35 21.52 0.60 2.13
C GLY A 35 20.38 1.52 2.54
N GLY A 36 19.84 2.32 1.62
CA GLY A 36 18.61 3.10 1.85
C GLY A 36 17.39 2.21 1.83
N VAL A 37 16.32 2.61 2.53
CA VAL A 37 15.05 1.87 2.51
C VAL A 37 13.95 2.78 1.98
N ILE A 38 13.13 2.26 1.07
CA ILE A 38 11.89 2.91 0.65
C ILE A 38 10.68 2.07 1.07
N LEU A 39 9.59 2.72 1.42
CA LEU A 39 8.32 2.08 1.73
C LEU A 39 7.37 2.26 0.54
N VAL A 40 6.98 1.16 -0.09
CA VAL A 40 5.89 1.15 -1.08
C VAL A 40 4.58 0.97 -0.31
N PRO A 41 3.66 1.96 -0.31
CA PRO A 41 2.45 1.89 0.50
C PRO A 41 1.51 0.76 0.07
N ASN A 42 0.80 0.18 1.04
CA ASN A 42 -0.22 -0.84 0.80
C ASN A 42 -1.34 -0.25 -0.08
N PRO A 43 -1.81 -0.96 -1.13
CA PRO A 43 -2.87 -0.49 -2.02
C PRO A 43 -4.17 -0.06 -1.32
N LEU A 44 -4.47 -0.66 -0.15
CA LEU A 44 -5.67 -0.33 0.64
C LEU A 44 -5.59 1.04 1.32
N LEU A 45 -4.39 1.59 1.48
CA LEU A 45 -4.17 2.90 2.11
C LEU A 45 -4.15 4.05 1.11
N LEU A 46 -4.12 3.74 -0.19
CA LEU A 46 -4.11 4.73 -1.26
C LEU A 46 -5.44 5.48 -1.31
N ASP A 47 -5.37 6.79 -1.59
CA ASP A 47 -6.55 7.59 -1.88
C ASP A 47 -7.11 7.30 -3.28
N GLU A 48 -8.30 7.81 -3.56
CA GLU A 48 -9.00 7.56 -4.83
C GLU A 48 -8.20 8.08 -6.04
N GLU A 49 -7.47 9.19 -5.87
CA GLU A 49 -6.62 9.75 -6.90
C GLU A 49 -5.46 8.80 -7.23
N ALA A 50 -4.74 8.30 -6.21
CA ALA A 50 -3.69 7.32 -6.40
C ALA A 50 -4.22 5.99 -6.94
N GLN A 51 -5.42 5.55 -6.52
CA GLN A 51 -6.03 4.33 -7.05
C GLN A 51 -6.46 4.47 -8.52
N SER A 52 -6.97 5.63 -8.93
CA SER A 52 -7.26 5.91 -10.35
C SER A 52 -5.97 5.99 -11.15
N GLY A 53 -4.99 6.75 -10.66
CA GLY A 53 -3.68 6.87 -11.30
C GLY A 53 -2.98 5.53 -11.48
N LEU A 54 -3.16 4.59 -10.54
CA LEU A 54 -2.65 3.21 -10.68
C LEU A 54 -3.28 2.44 -11.84
N LYS A 55 -4.54 2.72 -12.19
CA LYS A 55 -5.25 2.08 -13.32
C LYS A 55 -4.85 2.70 -14.65
N ASP A 56 -4.59 4.00 -14.65
CA ASP A 56 -4.29 4.77 -15.86
C ASP A 56 -2.79 4.80 -16.18
N ALA A 57 -1.92 4.55 -15.20
CA ALA A 57 -0.47 4.54 -15.40
C ALA A 57 -0.03 3.35 -16.26
N THR A 58 0.43 3.65 -17.48
CA THR A 58 1.07 2.67 -18.38
C THR A 58 2.56 2.55 -18.13
N GLU A 59 3.19 3.62 -17.61
CA GLU A 59 4.62 3.71 -17.38
C GLU A 59 4.97 3.42 -15.91
N ALA A 60 5.95 2.55 -15.68
CA ALA A 60 6.41 2.22 -14.34
C ALA A 60 6.94 3.46 -13.57
N SER A 61 7.54 4.43 -14.26
CA SER A 61 8.03 5.67 -13.66
C SER A 61 6.89 6.58 -13.16
N ALA A 62 5.79 6.68 -13.89
CA ALA A 62 4.62 7.45 -13.49
C ALA A 62 3.97 6.84 -12.25
N LEU A 63 3.83 5.51 -12.23
CA LEU A 63 3.30 4.76 -11.10
C LEU A 63 4.21 4.89 -9.86
N ALA A 64 5.52 4.79 -10.01
CA ALA A 64 6.44 4.94 -8.88
C ALA A 64 6.40 6.36 -8.29
N LYS A 65 6.28 7.39 -9.12
CA LYS A 65 6.10 8.78 -8.66
C LYS A 65 4.77 9.00 -7.96
N LEU A 66 3.70 8.42 -8.47
CA LEU A 66 2.36 8.50 -7.86
C LEU A 66 2.36 7.90 -6.45
N LEU A 67 3.03 6.77 -6.27
CA LEU A 67 3.06 6.05 -4.99
C LEU A 67 4.05 6.61 -3.98
N LEU A 68 5.26 6.91 -4.42
CA LEU A 68 6.36 7.29 -3.53
C LEU A 68 6.47 8.81 -3.38
N GLY A 69 5.96 9.56 -4.36
CA GLY A 69 6.27 10.97 -4.56
C GLY A 69 7.60 11.17 -5.31
N GLU A 70 7.80 12.38 -5.83
CA GLU A 70 8.99 12.76 -6.60
C GLU A 70 10.30 12.57 -5.81
N GLU A 71 10.31 12.90 -4.51
CA GLU A 71 11.52 12.83 -3.68
C GLU A 71 11.99 11.39 -3.45
N GLN A 72 11.07 10.50 -3.06
CA GLN A 72 11.38 9.10 -2.79
C GLN A 72 11.65 8.34 -4.09
N HIS A 73 10.99 8.70 -5.20
CA HIS A 73 11.31 8.16 -6.52
C HIS A 73 12.74 8.51 -6.95
N ALA A 74 13.18 9.74 -6.72
CA ALA A 74 14.57 10.13 -6.96
C ALA A 74 15.55 9.34 -6.08
N ARG A 75 15.22 9.11 -4.80
CA ARG A 75 16.03 8.28 -3.89
C ARG A 75 16.13 6.82 -4.35
N LEU A 76 15.01 6.25 -4.81
CA LEU A 76 14.96 4.90 -5.39
C LEU A 76 15.98 4.77 -6.53
N LEU A 77 15.94 5.70 -7.50
CA LEU A 77 16.85 5.70 -8.64
C LEU A 77 18.31 5.92 -8.22
N ALA A 78 18.55 6.83 -7.28
CA ALA A 78 19.89 7.11 -6.75
C ALA A 78 20.48 5.91 -5.98
N GLY A 79 19.64 5.07 -5.39
CA GLY A 79 20.04 3.85 -4.69
C GLY A 79 20.14 2.60 -5.56
N GLY A 80 20.02 2.73 -6.88
CA GLY A 80 20.16 1.60 -7.82
C GLY A 80 18.85 0.88 -8.14
N GLY A 81 17.76 1.22 -7.46
CA GLY A 81 16.44 0.65 -7.75
C GLY A 81 15.82 1.23 -9.02
N ARG A 82 14.85 0.52 -9.57
CA ARG A 82 14.12 0.87 -10.79
C ARG A 82 12.66 1.12 -10.46
N SER A 83 12.03 1.98 -11.24
CA SER A 83 10.58 2.22 -11.11
C SER A 83 9.75 0.93 -11.28
N THR A 84 10.27 -0.05 -12.03
CA THR A 84 9.66 -1.39 -12.19
C THR A 84 9.65 -2.18 -10.89
N ASP A 85 10.58 -1.95 -9.96
CA ASP A 85 10.60 -2.66 -8.68
C ASP A 85 9.42 -2.23 -7.79
N VAL A 86 9.01 -0.96 -7.88
CA VAL A 86 7.79 -0.46 -7.22
C VAL A 86 6.53 -1.09 -7.83
N GLN A 87 6.52 -1.28 -9.15
CA GLN A 87 5.43 -1.98 -9.82
C GLN A 87 5.36 -3.46 -9.38
N LEU A 88 6.50 -4.14 -9.26
CA LEU A 88 6.57 -5.51 -8.76
C LEU A 88 6.10 -5.59 -7.29
N ALA A 89 6.52 -4.67 -6.44
CA ALA A 89 6.06 -4.56 -5.06
C ALA A 89 4.53 -4.44 -4.97
N LEU A 90 3.93 -3.62 -5.83
CA LEU A 90 2.48 -3.51 -5.94
C LEU A 90 1.80 -4.81 -6.38
N VAL A 91 2.38 -5.53 -7.35
CA VAL A 91 1.83 -6.80 -7.82
C VAL A 91 1.84 -7.82 -6.68
N ILE A 92 2.95 -7.94 -5.95
CA ILE A 92 3.08 -8.83 -4.79
C ILE A 92 1.99 -8.49 -3.76
N MET A 93 1.87 -7.21 -3.36
CA MET A 93 0.85 -6.79 -2.40
C MET A 93 -0.57 -7.05 -2.89
N LYS A 94 -0.84 -6.89 -4.19
CA LYS A 94 -2.16 -7.20 -4.78
C LYS A 94 -2.46 -8.69 -4.79
N GLU A 95 -1.46 -9.53 -5.02
CA GLU A 95 -1.61 -10.99 -4.92
C GLU A 95 -1.85 -11.42 -3.47
N GLU A 96 -1.14 -10.84 -2.51
CA GLU A 96 -1.38 -11.05 -1.08
C GLU A 96 -2.80 -10.62 -0.67
N LEU A 97 -3.26 -9.46 -1.16
CA LEU A 97 -4.62 -8.98 -0.97
C LEU A 97 -5.65 -9.97 -1.54
N ALA A 98 -5.44 -10.44 -2.77
CA ALA A 98 -6.34 -11.39 -3.43
C ALA A 98 -6.35 -12.76 -2.73
N ALA A 99 -5.20 -13.21 -2.24
CA ALA A 99 -5.04 -14.45 -1.50
C ALA A 99 -5.54 -14.37 -0.05
N ASN A 100 -5.75 -13.16 0.49
CA ASN A 100 -6.13 -12.98 1.89
C ASN A 100 -7.57 -13.50 2.14
N PRO A 101 -7.73 -14.60 2.92
CA PRO A 101 -9.04 -15.19 3.17
C PRO A 101 -9.96 -14.28 4.00
N LYS A 102 -9.41 -13.29 4.71
CA LYS A 102 -10.21 -12.31 5.47
C LYS A 102 -10.88 -11.26 4.56
N LEU A 103 -10.35 -11.05 3.36
CA LEU A 103 -10.93 -10.16 2.35
C LEU A 103 -11.87 -10.91 1.39
N GLN A 104 -11.69 -12.22 1.25
CA GLN A 104 -12.65 -13.09 0.58
C GLN A 104 -13.87 -13.23 1.51
N MET A 105 -14.87 -12.36 1.32
CA MET A 105 -16.13 -12.50 2.05
C MET A 105 -16.63 -13.94 1.93
N PRO A 106 -17.05 -14.60 3.02
CA PRO A 106 -17.78 -15.85 2.88
C PRO A 106 -19.05 -15.49 2.10
N THR A 107 -19.12 -15.92 0.84
CA THR A 107 -20.41 -16.09 0.17
C THR A 107 -21.12 -17.14 0.99
N THR A 108 -21.96 -16.70 1.93
CA THR A 108 -22.92 -17.57 2.60
C THR A 108 -23.69 -18.27 1.51
N SER A 109 -23.43 -19.58 1.37
CA SER A 109 -24.19 -20.49 0.51
C SER A 109 -25.61 -20.65 1.03
#